data_AF-A0ABD4KSY7-F1
#
_entry.id   AF-A0ABD4KSY7-F1
#
_cell.length_a   1.000
_cell.length_b   1.000
_cell.length_c   1.000
_cell.angle_alpha   90.00
_cell.angle_beta   90.00
_cell.angle_gamma   90.00
#
_symmetry.space_group_name_H-M   'P 1'
#
loop_
_entity.id
_entity.type
_entity.pdbx_description
1 polymer ?
#
loop_
_entity_poly.entity_id
_entity_poly.type
_entity_poly.pdbx_seq_one_letter_code
_entity_poly.pdbx_strand_id
1 'polypeptide(L)'
;MKIDYLHIRSGFKNVQDLEIDFDNRQLLTVLIGRNGSGKSNVIEALVRIFRALDLGDEPAPFSYKLRYSLGASQDRRIEVDASPEYGSTPIQQHKIQVSTLGESGQYSLPESISLSKVTRDKEGNSDYLPKHLFAYYSGPSDRLEDLFKPHRTKFYNQLLKNQVEIEDEVRPLFYAKPFHSQFVLLAFFLNQQKGAGREFLEDHLGITAFHSVHFVFRRPTEWSSINKKDLFWGAKGVVREFLNRLLPHSLGAIKAEREESTSLTGRGKNNEFVHLFLPDLYSLKKVAQGLGAKNFFKMLESTLLSDLLSSVHIKVRLKNGEVVSFSELSEGEQQLLTVLGLLEFTVEEDSLFLLDEPDTHLNPAWAAKYHSFLKR
;
A
#
# COMPACT_ATOMS: atom_id res chain seq x y z
N MET A 1 1.13 -16.02 -2.87
CA MET A 1 2.44 -15.84 -3.52
C MET A 1 3.53 -16.18 -2.53
N LYS A 2 4.59 -16.82 -3.03
CA LYS A 2 5.83 -17.04 -2.28
C LYS A 2 7.05 -16.91 -3.18
N ILE A 3 8.12 -16.29 -2.69
CA ILE A 3 9.42 -16.30 -3.36
C ILE A 3 10.19 -17.53 -2.87
N ASP A 4 10.68 -18.33 -3.82
CA ASP A 4 11.41 -19.57 -3.54
C ASP A 4 12.92 -19.34 -3.69
N TYR A 5 13.34 -18.51 -4.65
CA TYR A 5 14.77 -18.28 -4.93
C TYR A 5 15.01 -16.89 -5.51
N LEU A 6 16.12 -16.26 -5.12
CA LEU A 6 16.63 -15.03 -5.72
C LEU A 6 18.15 -15.12 -5.89
N HIS A 7 18.63 -14.83 -7.10
CA HIS A 7 20.05 -14.62 -7.38
C HIS A 7 20.23 -13.27 -8.05
N ILE A 8 21.00 -12.38 -7.43
CA ILE A 8 21.42 -11.10 -8.01
C ILE A 8 22.88 -11.27 -8.42
N ARG A 9 23.13 -11.42 -9.73
CA ARG A 9 24.46 -11.80 -10.25
C ARG A 9 25.45 -10.65 -10.13
N SER A 10 25.13 -9.50 -10.71
CA SER A 10 26.03 -8.35 -10.74
C SER A 10 25.29 -7.05 -11.05
N GLY A 11 25.91 -5.91 -10.71
CA GLY A 11 25.45 -4.58 -11.11
C GLY A 11 24.49 -3.89 -10.14
N PHE A 12 24.22 -4.43 -8.95
CA PHE A 12 23.28 -3.83 -8.01
C PHE A 12 23.91 -3.34 -6.69
N LYS A 13 24.46 -2.12 -6.71
CA LYS A 13 25.01 -1.45 -5.53
C LYS A 13 26.08 -2.30 -4.83
N ASN A 14 25.96 -2.52 -3.52
CA ASN A 14 26.86 -3.36 -2.72
C ASN A 14 26.46 -4.85 -2.74
N VAL A 15 25.40 -5.23 -3.47
CA VAL A 15 24.98 -6.62 -3.63
C VAL A 15 25.62 -7.16 -4.90
N GLN A 16 26.56 -8.07 -4.74
CA GLN A 16 27.27 -8.73 -5.83
C GLN A 16 27.20 -10.24 -5.60
N ASP A 17 26.79 -10.97 -6.63
CA ASP A 17 26.65 -12.42 -6.64
C ASP A 17 25.93 -12.99 -5.40
N LEU A 18 24.79 -12.40 -5.06
CA LEU A 18 24.00 -12.79 -3.91
C LEU A 18 22.97 -13.82 -4.30
N GLU A 19 23.07 -15.03 -3.75
CA GLU A 19 22.06 -16.08 -3.83
C GLU A 19 21.31 -16.21 -2.50
N ILE A 20 19.99 -16.28 -2.58
CA ILE A 20 19.09 -16.54 -1.46
C ILE A 20 18.13 -17.66 -1.86
N ASP A 21 18.24 -18.79 -1.18
CA ASP A 21 17.26 -19.88 -1.23
C ASP A 21 16.28 -19.72 -0.07
N PHE A 22 15.03 -19.40 -0.37
CA PHE A 22 14.01 -19.11 0.63
C PHE A 22 13.36 -20.42 1.10
N ASP A 23 13.06 -20.54 2.40
CA ASP A 23 12.43 -21.75 2.92
C ASP A 23 10.98 -21.88 2.40
N ASN A 24 10.77 -22.86 1.53
CA ASN A 24 9.48 -23.18 0.91
C ASN A 24 8.38 -23.63 1.89
N ARG A 25 8.69 -23.83 3.18
CA ARG A 25 7.73 -24.19 4.24
C ARG A 25 7.23 -23.02 5.09
N GLN A 26 7.92 -21.87 5.11
CA GLN A 26 7.56 -20.70 5.93
C GLN A 26 7.00 -19.56 5.07
N LEU A 27 5.93 -18.90 5.52
CA LEU A 27 5.39 -17.72 4.81
C LEU A 27 6.21 -16.45 5.06
N LEU A 28 6.79 -16.34 6.26
CA LEU A 28 7.57 -15.19 6.69
C LEU A 28 9.07 -15.47 6.53
N THR A 29 9.76 -14.58 5.84
CA THR A 29 11.24 -14.54 5.80
C THR A 29 11.73 -13.29 6.51
N VAL A 30 12.74 -13.43 7.37
CA VAL A 30 13.39 -12.32 8.07
C VAL A 30 14.84 -12.23 7.62
N LEU A 31 15.22 -11.09 7.03
CA LEU A 31 16.61 -10.83 6.62
C LEU A 31 17.35 -10.14 7.76
N ILE A 32 18.31 -10.83 8.38
CA ILE A 32 19.11 -10.32 9.51
C ILE A 32 20.56 -10.12 9.08
N GLY A 33 21.17 -9.01 9.50
CA GLY A 33 22.56 -8.69 9.18
C GLY A 33 22.96 -7.32 9.71
N ARG A 34 24.27 -7.03 9.71
CA ARG A 34 24.81 -5.72 10.15
C ARG A 34 24.34 -4.57 9.24
N ASN A 35 24.47 -3.34 9.70
CA ASN A 35 24.19 -2.17 8.87
C ASN A 35 25.13 -2.15 7.66
N GLY A 36 24.58 -1.83 6.49
CA GLY A 36 25.33 -1.90 5.23
C GLY A 36 25.49 -3.30 4.64
N SER A 37 24.91 -4.36 5.23
CA SER A 37 24.99 -5.72 4.67
C SER A 37 24.12 -5.95 3.44
N GLY A 38 23.39 -4.94 2.96
CA GLY A 38 22.58 -5.02 1.73
C GLY A 38 21.10 -5.43 1.92
N LYS A 39 20.59 -5.57 3.15
CA LYS A 39 19.17 -5.97 3.43
C LYS A 39 18.15 -5.13 2.65
N SER A 40 18.17 -3.81 2.82
CA SER A 40 17.31 -2.87 2.10
C SER A 40 17.53 -2.90 0.59
N ASN A 41 18.74 -3.26 0.14
CA ASN A 41 19.01 -3.43 -1.28
C ASN A 41 18.35 -4.72 -1.80
N VAL A 42 18.33 -5.83 -1.06
CA VAL A 42 17.55 -7.02 -1.46
C VAL A 42 16.06 -6.68 -1.63
N ILE A 43 15.48 -5.94 -0.69
CA ILE A 43 14.08 -5.48 -0.77
C ILE A 43 13.88 -4.60 -2.01
N GLU A 44 14.75 -3.62 -2.23
CA GLU A 44 14.68 -2.75 -3.40
C GLU A 44 14.85 -3.51 -4.72
N ALA A 45 15.71 -4.53 -4.75
CA ALA A 45 15.92 -5.38 -5.92
C ALA A 45 14.63 -6.12 -6.29
N LEU A 46 13.95 -6.71 -5.29
CA LEU A 46 12.65 -7.36 -5.50
C LEU A 46 11.61 -6.39 -6.06
N VAL A 47 11.50 -5.18 -5.50
CA VAL A 47 10.60 -4.14 -6.04
C VAL A 47 10.94 -3.80 -7.50
N ARG A 48 12.23 -3.63 -7.83
CA ARG A 48 12.67 -3.34 -9.20
C ARG A 48 12.34 -4.48 -10.17
N ILE A 49 12.53 -5.73 -9.75
CA ILE A 49 12.20 -6.90 -10.56
C ILE A 49 10.70 -6.94 -10.86
N PHE A 50 9.85 -6.89 -9.83
CA PHE A 50 8.39 -6.94 -10.04
C PHE A 50 7.87 -5.72 -10.78
N ARG A 51 8.43 -4.53 -10.56
CA ARG A 51 8.13 -3.33 -11.38
C ARG A 51 8.43 -3.58 -12.85
N ALA A 52 9.61 -4.12 -13.17
CA ALA A 52 10.02 -4.39 -14.55
C ALA A 52 9.13 -5.44 -15.23
N LEU A 53 8.76 -6.49 -14.50
CA LEU A 53 7.84 -7.52 -15.00
C LEU A 53 6.42 -6.99 -15.19
N ASP A 54 5.97 -6.07 -14.34
CA ASP A 54 4.62 -5.50 -14.37
C ASP A 54 4.43 -4.48 -15.50
N LEU A 55 5.38 -3.54 -15.65
CA LEU A 55 5.31 -2.48 -16.65
C LEU A 55 5.80 -2.95 -18.03
N GLY A 56 6.79 -3.84 -18.08
CA GLY A 56 7.38 -4.35 -19.31
C GLY A 56 8.10 -3.30 -20.19
N ASP A 57 8.24 -2.07 -19.70
CA ASP A 57 8.83 -0.93 -20.42
C ASP A 57 10.35 -0.83 -20.21
N GLU A 58 10.81 -1.07 -18.98
CA GLU A 58 12.21 -0.99 -18.59
C GLU A 58 12.65 -2.23 -17.80
N PRO A 59 13.81 -2.84 -18.12
CA PRO A 59 14.34 -3.96 -17.35
C PRO A 59 14.90 -3.48 -16.01
N ALA A 60 15.07 -4.42 -15.07
CA ALA A 60 15.84 -4.14 -13.86
C ALA A 60 17.31 -3.78 -14.22
N PRO A 61 17.97 -2.88 -13.48
CA PRO A 61 19.32 -2.40 -13.83
C PRO A 61 20.44 -3.41 -13.51
N PHE A 62 20.11 -4.68 -13.32
CA PHE A 62 21.03 -5.74 -12.92
C PHE A 62 20.54 -7.10 -13.46
N SER A 63 21.45 -8.06 -13.57
CA SER A 63 21.09 -9.43 -13.95
C SER A 63 20.63 -10.22 -12.74
N TYR A 64 19.56 -11.01 -12.91
CA TYR A 64 18.99 -11.82 -11.84
C TYR A 64 18.39 -13.13 -12.32
N LYS A 65 18.26 -14.07 -11.38
CA LYS A 65 17.34 -15.21 -11.44
C LYS A 65 16.35 -15.11 -10.29
N LEU A 66 15.07 -15.27 -10.57
CA LEU A 66 14.01 -15.25 -9.57
C LEU A 66 13.11 -16.46 -9.79
N ARG A 67 12.79 -17.18 -8.72
CA ARG A 67 11.75 -18.20 -8.71
C ARG A 67 10.71 -17.87 -7.65
N TYR A 68 9.44 -17.96 -8.02
CA TYR A 68 8.33 -17.74 -7.11
C TYR A 68 7.13 -18.60 -7.51
N SER A 69 6.23 -18.78 -6.56
CA SER A 69 4.99 -19.52 -6.73
C SER A 69 3.76 -18.65 -6.45
N LEU A 70 2.69 -18.91 -7.19
CA LEU A 70 1.37 -18.26 -7.10
C LEU A 70 0.28 -19.33 -6.88
N GLY A 71 -0.86 -18.90 -6.35
CA GLY A 71 -1.99 -19.76 -5.96
C GLY A 71 -1.91 -20.22 -4.51
N ALA A 72 -3.07 -20.48 -3.91
CA ALA A 72 -3.19 -20.91 -2.51
C ALA A 72 -2.42 -22.21 -2.23
N SER A 73 -2.35 -23.12 -3.22
CA SER A 73 -1.59 -24.37 -3.13
C SER A 73 -0.30 -24.35 -3.95
N GLN A 74 0.23 -23.16 -4.27
CA GLN A 74 1.39 -22.98 -5.15
C GLN A 74 1.16 -23.59 -6.55
N ASP A 75 -0.04 -23.39 -7.08
CA ASP A 75 -0.54 -23.95 -8.32
C ASP A 75 0.34 -23.61 -9.53
N ARG A 76 1.04 -22.48 -9.48
CA ARG A 76 1.91 -22.00 -10.55
C ARG A 76 3.29 -21.67 -10.01
N ARG A 77 4.33 -22.22 -10.63
CA ARG A 77 5.73 -21.85 -10.40
C ARG A 77 6.25 -21.07 -11.60
N ILE A 78 6.81 -19.90 -11.34
CA ILE A 78 7.38 -19.01 -12.33
C ILE A 78 8.89 -18.91 -12.07
N GLU A 79 9.68 -19.14 -13.11
CA GLU A 79 11.13 -18.90 -13.10
C GLU A 79 11.47 -17.82 -14.13
N VAL A 80 12.15 -16.78 -13.68
CA VAL A 80 12.58 -15.64 -14.49
C VAL A 80 14.10 -15.58 -14.44
N ASP A 81 14.74 -15.68 -15.61
CA ASP A 81 16.15 -15.40 -15.80
C ASP A 81 16.31 -14.17 -16.69
N ALA A 82 16.82 -13.09 -16.12
CA ALA A 82 17.01 -11.83 -16.82
C ALA A 82 18.49 -11.42 -16.89
N SER A 83 18.95 -11.07 -18.08
CA SER A 83 20.29 -10.56 -18.32
C SER A 83 20.32 -9.55 -19.46
N PRO A 84 21.02 -8.40 -19.29
CA PRO A 84 21.30 -7.48 -20.40
C PRO A 84 22.05 -8.14 -21.58
N GLU A 85 22.75 -9.25 -21.33
CA GLU A 85 23.49 -9.98 -22.36
C GLU A 85 22.60 -10.76 -23.34
N TYR A 86 21.32 -11.00 -22.98
CA TYR A 86 20.41 -11.76 -23.84
C TYR A 86 19.81 -10.92 -24.98
N GLY A 87 19.85 -9.59 -24.89
CA GLY A 87 19.40 -8.71 -25.97
C GLY A 87 19.24 -7.25 -25.56
N SER A 88 18.75 -6.42 -26.48
CA SER A 88 18.67 -4.97 -26.30
C SER A 88 17.29 -4.46 -25.84
N THR A 89 16.27 -5.30 -25.88
CA THR A 89 14.89 -4.96 -25.46
C THR A 89 14.49 -5.73 -24.20
N PRO A 90 13.56 -5.21 -23.37
CA PRO A 90 13.09 -5.93 -22.18
C PRO A 90 12.63 -7.35 -22.49
N ILE A 91 11.87 -7.56 -23.57
CA ILE A 91 11.38 -8.89 -23.97
C ILE A 91 12.54 -9.85 -24.26
N GLN A 92 13.59 -9.40 -24.96
CA GLN A 92 14.75 -10.25 -25.27
C GLN A 92 15.62 -10.54 -24.03
N GLN A 93 15.64 -9.61 -23.07
CA GLN A 93 16.42 -9.74 -21.85
C GLN A 93 15.83 -10.73 -20.84
N HIS A 94 14.56 -11.12 -20.97
CA HIS A 94 13.88 -12.00 -20.03
C HIS A 94 13.59 -13.37 -20.65
N LYS A 95 14.10 -14.43 -20.01
CA LYS A 95 13.70 -15.81 -20.27
C LYS A 95 12.80 -16.26 -19.14
N ILE A 96 11.56 -16.60 -19.45
CA ILE A 96 10.52 -16.91 -18.45
C ILE A 96 9.98 -18.31 -18.71
N GLN A 97 9.95 -19.11 -17.65
CA GLN A 97 9.41 -20.46 -17.65
C GLN A 97 8.32 -20.60 -16.61
N VAL A 98 7.27 -21.34 -16.95
CA VAL A 98 6.14 -21.58 -16.04
C VAL A 98 5.86 -23.07 -15.96
N SER A 99 5.61 -23.55 -14.75
CA SER A 99 5.13 -24.90 -14.48
C SER A 99 3.86 -24.83 -13.64
N THR A 100 2.87 -25.65 -13.99
CA THR A 100 1.57 -25.73 -13.31
C THR A 100 1.46 -27.03 -12.53
N LEU A 101 0.88 -26.97 -11.34
CA LEU A 101 0.63 -28.14 -10.50
C LEU A 101 -0.56 -28.91 -11.08
N GLY A 102 -0.35 -30.15 -11.50
CA GLY A 102 -1.42 -31.04 -11.94
C GLY A 102 -2.16 -31.71 -10.78
N GLU A 103 -3.29 -32.35 -11.07
CA GLU A 103 -4.10 -33.07 -10.07
C GLU A 103 -3.34 -34.17 -9.33
N SER A 104 -2.28 -34.70 -9.92
CA SER A 104 -1.38 -35.70 -9.31
C SER A 104 -0.42 -35.12 -8.26
N GLY A 105 -0.43 -33.79 -8.04
CA GLY A 105 0.50 -33.09 -7.15
C GLY A 105 1.90 -32.94 -7.75
N GLN A 106 2.08 -33.21 -9.04
CA GLN A 106 3.34 -32.98 -9.76
C GLN A 106 3.22 -31.77 -10.69
N TYR A 107 4.31 -31.01 -10.77
CA TYR A 107 4.40 -29.90 -11.71
C TYR A 107 4.56 -30.41 -13.15
N SER A 108 3.92 -29.71 -14.08
CA SER A 108 4.10 -29.90 -15.52
C SER A 108 5.53 -29.55 -15.96
N LEU A 109 5.91 -30.01 -17.16
CA LEU A 109 7.17 -29.60 -17.77
C LEU A 109 7.19 -28.07 -17.97
N PRO A 110 8.32 -27.38 -17.71
CA PRO A 110 8.39 -25.93 -17.86
C PRO A 110 8.06 -25.47 -19.28
N GLU A 111 7.06 -24.62 -19.42
CA GLU A 111 6.69 -23.96 -20.68
C GLU A 111 7.34 -22.56 -20.75
N SER A 112 7.96 -22.23 -21.88
CA SER A 112 8.53 -20.89 -22.09
C SER A 112 7.46 -19.90 -22.51
N ILE A 113 7.40 -18.75 -21.85
CA ILE A 113 6.49 -17.66 -22.20
C ILE A 113 7.25 -16.35 -22.43
N SER A 114 6.64 -15.43 -23.20
CA SER A 114 7.18 -14.09 -23.42
C SER A 114 6.84 -13.16 -22.26
N LEU A 115 7.68 -12.14 -22.04
CA LEU A 115 7.42 -11.08 -21.06
C LEU A 115 6.04 -10.41 -21.25
N SER A 116 5.58 -10.24 -22.49
CA SER A 116 4.27 -9.68 -22.80
C SER A 116 3.07 -10.48 -22.28
N LYS A 117 3.24 -11.79 -22.04
CA LYS A 117 2.21 -12.61 -21.39
C LYS A 117 2.22 -12.45 -19.86
N VAL A 118 3.34 -12.02 -19.29
CA VAL A 118 3.52 -11.79 -17.85
C VAL A 118 3.04 -10.41 -17.43
N THR A 119 3.31 -9.39 -18.25
CA THR A 119 2.84 -8.03 -18.03
C THR A 119 1.32 -7.99 -17.88
N ARG A 120 0.82 -7.09 -17.04
CA ARG A 120 -0.62 -6.94 -16.85
C ARG A 120 -1.31 -6.46 -18.11
N ASP A 121 -2.52 -6.96 -18.32
CA ASP A 121 -3.40 -6.50 -19.39
C ASP A 121 -3.99 -5.09 -19.09
N LYS A 122 -4.90 -4.65 -19.95
CA LYS A 122 -5.57 -3.35 -19.81
C LYS A 122 -6.52 -3.28 -18.61
N GLU A 123 -7.00 -4.43 -18.15
CA GLU A 123 -7.87 -4.59 -16.98
C GLU A 123 -7.05 -4.68 -15.69
N GLY A 124 -5.72 -4.77 -15.80
CA GLY A 124 -4.82 -4.85 -14.66
C GLY A 124 -4.57 -6.28 -14.16
N ASN A 125 -4.96 -7.29 -14.93
CA ASN A 125 -4.84 -8.69 -14.54
C ASN A 125 -3.55 -9.31 -15.10
N SER A 126 -2.97 -10.24 -14.35
CA SER A 126 -1.88 -11.11 -14.81
C SER A 126 -1.94 -12.43 -14.06
N ASP A 127 -1.80 -13.52 -14.82
CA ASP A 127 -1.74 -14.89 -14.32
C ASP A 127 -0.37 -15.28 -13.74
N TYR A 128 0.62 -14.41 -13.91
CA TYR A 128 2.02 -14.72 -13.63
C TYR A 128 2.65 -13.75 -12.64
N LEU A 129 1.92 -12.73 -12.17
CA LEU A 129 2.40 -11.78 -11.18
C LEU A 129 1.58 -11.88 -9.89
N PRO A 130 2.14 -11.52 -8.72
CA PRO A 130 1.34 -11.31 -7.53
C PRO A 130 0.18 -10.36 -7.83
N LYS A 131 -1.00 -10.58 -7.25
CA LYS A 131 -2.07 -9.58 -7.29
C LYS A 131 -1.59 -8.23 -6.77
N HIS A 132 -0.90 -8.25 -5.63
CA HIS A 132 -0.37 -7.05 -4.99
C HIS A 132 1.05 -7.22 -4.47
N LEU A 133 1.85 -6.17 -4.61
CA LEU A 133 3.13 -6.00 -3.94
C LEU A 133 3.02 -4.78 -3.04
N PHE A 134 3.07 -5.03 -1.74
CA PHE A 134 3.08 -4.01 -0.69
C PHE A 134 4.52 -3.77 -0.23
N ALA A 135 4.92 -2.50 -0.15
CA ALA A 135 6.19 -2.14 0.46
C ALA A 135 5.99 -1.08 1.54
N TYR A 136 6.76 -1.19 2.61
CA TYR A 136 6.81 -0.22 3.70
C TYR A 136 8.27 0.00 4.11
N TYR A 137 8.63 1.25 4.36
CA TYR A 137 9.91 1.63 4.93
C TYR A 137 9.72 2.78 5.93
N SER A 138 10.31 2.66 7.11
CA SER A 138 10.18 3.66 8.17
C SER A 138 11.22 4.76 8.13
N GLY A 139 12.33 4.55 7.41
CA GLY A 139 13.41 5.53 7.37
C GLY A 139 13.08 6.76 6.50
N PRO A 140 13.90 7.83 6.58
CA PRO A 140 13.60 9.13 5.97
C PRO A 140 13.86 9.21 4.46
N SER A 141 14.18 8.08 3.81
CA SER A 141 14.57 8.07 2.39
C SER A 141 13.40 7.71 1.49
N ASP A 142 13.15 8.54 0.48
CA ASP A 142 12.13 8.29 -0.55
C ASP A 142 12.58 7.30 -1.64
N ARG A 143 13.80 6.74 -1.52
CA ARG A 143 14.41 5.91 -2.57
C ARG A 143 13.57 4.69 -2.93
N LEU A 144 12.95 4.04 -1.95
CA LEU A 144 12.05 2.90 -2.18
C LEU A 144 10.71 3.37 -2.72
N GLU A 145 10.15 4.47 -2.18
CA GLU A 145 8.90 5.08 -2.64
C GLU A 145 8.96 5.44 -4.13
N ASP A 146 10.09 6.00 -4.59
CA ASP A 146 10.27 6.47 -5.95
C ASP A 146 10.00 5.39 -7.01
N LEU A 147 10.22 4.12 -6.66
CA LEU A 147 9.95 2.99 -7.55
C LEU A 147 8.45 2.76 -7.81
N PHE A 148 7.58 3.24 -6.92
CA PHE A 148 6.13 3.11 -7.01
C PHE A 148 5.47 4.30 -7.71
N LYS A 149 6.22 5.38 -7.99
CA LYS A 149 5.70 6.59 -8.64
C LYS A 149 4.99 6.30 -9.98
N PRO A 150 5.53 5.47 -10.91
CA PRO A 150 4.87 5.19 -12.17
C PRO A 150 3.48 4.56 -11.99
N HIS A 151 3.37 3.53 -11.14
CA HIS A 151 2.11 2.87 -10.79
C HIS A 151 1.11 3.83 -10.15
N ARG A 152 1.58 4.65 -9.21
CA ARG A 152 0.76 5.66 -8.54
C ARG A 152 0.23 6.71 -9.52
N THR A 153 1.07 7.20 -10.43
CA THR A 153 0.68 8.17 -11.45
C THR A 153 -0.30 7.57 -12.46
N LYS A 154 -0.08 6.31 -12.89
CA LYS A 154 -1.02 5.59 -13.78
C LYS A 154 -2.41 5.51 -13.12
N PHE A 155 -2.47 5.08 -11.86
CA PHE A 155 -3.71 4.97 -11.11
C PHE A 155 -4.40 6.33 -10.88
N TYR A 156 -3.64 7.36 -10.49
CA TYR A 156 -4.16 8.73 -10.38
C TYR A 156 -4.79 9.23 -11.69
N ASN A 157 -4.14 8.99 -12.83
CA ASN A 157 -4.68 9.35 -14.14
C ASN A 157 -5.97 8.59 -14.48
N GLN A 158 -6.10 7.33 -14.07
CA GLN A 158 -7.33 6.55 -14.24
C GLN A 158 -8.46 7.09 -13.35
N LEU A 159 -8.17 7.47 -12.10
CA LEU A 159 -9.10 8.12 -11.20
C LEU A 159 -9.66 9.43 -11.80
N LEU A 160 -8.80 10.29 -12.35
CA LEU A 160 -9.22 11.54 -12.99
C LEU A 160 -10.14 11.33 -14.21
N LYS A 161 -9.97 10.21 -14.91
CA LYS A 161 -10.77 9.84 -16.07
C LYS A 161 -12.05 9.07 -15.71
N ASN A 162 -12.34 8.87 -14.43
CA ASN A 162 -13.42 8.00 -13.93
C ASN A 162 -13.36 6.58 -14.54
N GLN A 163 -12.14 6.04 -14.67
CA GLN A 163 -11.90 4.69 -15.19
C GLN A 163 -11.66 3.67 -14.06
N VAL A 164 -12.00 4.05 -12.83
CA VAL A 164 -11.79 3.23 -11.63
C VAL A 164 -13.09 3.22 -10.84
N GLU A 165 -13.53 2.02 -10.50
CA GLU A 165 -14.66 1.76 -9.60
C GLU A 165 -14.14 1.44 -8.19
N ILE A 166 -14.97 1.63 -7.16
CA ILE A 166 -14.59 1.32 -5.77
C ILE A 166 -14.33 -0.18 -5.59
N GLU A 167 -15.01 -0.99 -6.40
CA GLU A 167 -14.94 -2.45 -6.37
C GLU A 167 -13.63 -2.97 -6.98
N ASP A 168 -12.94 -2.18 -7.82
CA ASP A 168 -11.67 -2.53 -8.43
C ASP A 168 -10.62 -2.91 -7.38
N GLU A 169 -9.78 -3.90 -7.70
CA GLU A 169 -8.73 -4.39 -6.80
C GLU A 169 -7.73 -3.28 -6.39
N VAL A 170 -7.02 -3.48 -5.27
CA VAL A 170 -5.96 -2.55 -4.88
C VAL A 170 -4.93 -2.46 -6.01
N ARG A 171 -4.32 -1.29 -6.23
CA ARG A 171 -3.27 -1.14 -7.24
C ARG A 171 -2.20 -2.25 -7.09
N PRO A 172 -1.67 -2.79 -8.20
CA PRO A 172 -0.67 -3.87 -8.17
C PRO A 172 0.54 -3.61 -7.28
N LEU A 173 1.04 -2.38 -7.28
CA LEU A 173 2.18 -1.98 -6.45
C LEU A 173 1.74 -0.86 -5.51
N PHE A 174 1.80 -1.11 -4.21
CA PHE A 174 1.36 -0.21 -3.17
C PHE A 174 2.48 0.11 -2.18
N TYR A 175 2.87 1.38 -2.10
CA TYR A 175 3.80 1.86 -1.09
C TYR A 175 3.05 2.45 0.10
N ALA A 176 3.30 1.89 1.28
CA ALA A 176 2.70 2.30 2.53
C ALA A 176 3.42 3.50 3.16
N LYS A 177 2.68 4.57 3.43
CA LYS A 177 3.12 5.75 4.17
C LYS A 177 2.51 5.82 5.57
N PRO A 178 3.14 6.56 6.50
CA PRO A 178 2.59 6.80 7.83
C PRO A 178 1.15 7.33 7.83
N PHE A 179 0.76 8.15 6.84
CA PHE A 179 -0.60 8.70 6.75
C PHE A 179 -1.68 7.61 6.62
N HIS A 180 -1.37 6.44 6.06
CA HIS A 180 -2.34 5.34 5.92
C HIS A 180 -2.77 4.75 7.27
N SER A 181 -1.98 4.91 8.33
CA SER A 181 -2.36 4.48 9.69
C SER A 181 -3.72 5.04 10.13
N GLN A 182 -4.01 6.30 9.77
CA GLN A 182 -5.28 6.94 10.09
C GLN A 182 -6.44 6.29 9.35
N PHE A 183 -6.26 5.92 8.07
CA PHE A 183 -7.29 5.24 7.29
C PHE A 183 -7.56 3.84 7.80
N VAL A 184 -6.47 3.13 8.12
CA VAL A 184 -6.50 1.83 8.79
C VAL A 184 -7.29 1.92 10.10
N LEU A 185 -7.02 2.93 10.94
CA LEU A 185 -7.74 3.12 12.20
C LEU A 185 -9.24 3.31 11.98
N LEU A 186 -9.64 4.14 11.01
CA LEU A 186 -11.06 4.31 10.68
C LEU A 186 -11.68 3.00 10.20
N ALA A 187 -10.97 2.24 9.35
CA ALA A 187 -11.42 0.94 8.86
C ALA A 187 -11.59 -0.08 10.00
N PHE A 188 -10.71 -0.08 11.00
CA PHE A 188 -10.87 -0.91 12.21
C PHE A 188 -12.14 -0.61 12.98
N PHE A 189 -12.52 0.67 13.10
CA PHE A 189 -13.76 1.06 13.78
C PHE A 189 -15.04 0.60 13.06
N LEU A 190 -14.96 0.22 11.78
CA LEU A 190 -16.10 -0.31 11.03
C LEU A 190 -16.35 -1.80 11.31
N ASN A 191 -15.31 -2.60 11.56
CA ASN A 191 -15.40 -4.07 11.71
C ASN A 191 -15.81 -4.57 13.12
N GLN A 192 -16.32 -3.70 13.99
CA GLN A 192 -16.35 -3.88 15.46
C GLN A 192 -17.30 -4.95 16.07
N GLN A 193 -17.88 -5.88 15.31
CA GLN A 193 -18.81 -6.86 15.90
C GLN A 193 -18.12 -8.02 16.64
N LYS A 194 -16.83 -8.32 16.36
CA LYS A 194 -15.86 -9.19 17.10
C LYS A 194 -14.68 -9.49 16.16
N GLY A 195 -13.45 -9.57 16.66
CA GLY A 195 -12.30 -9.99 15.85
C GLY A 195 -10.94 -9.42 16.28
N ALA A 196 -9.88 -9.93 15.64
CA ALA A 196 -8.47 -9.64 15.95
C ALA A 196 -8.13 -8.15 15.94
N GLY A 197 -8.71 -7.35 15.03
CA GLY A 197 -8.47 -5.91 14.95
C GLY A 197 -8.93 -5.13 16.20
N ARG A 198 -10.05 -5.51 16.83
CA ARG A 198 -10.52 -4.86 18.06
C ARG A 198 -9.64 -5.22 19.25
N GLU A 199 -9.29 -6.49 19.37
CA GLU A 199 -8.36 -6.97 20.39
C GLU A 199 -6.99 -6.27 20.23
N PHE A 200 -6.54 -6.07 19.00
CA PHE A 200 -5.33 -5.31 18.72
C PHE A 200 -5.41 -3.86 19.21
N LEU A 201 -6.45 -3.12 18.84
CA LEU A 201 -6.64 -1.73 19.29
C LEU A 201 -6.71 -1.63 20.82
N GLU A 202 -7.47 -2.51 21.47
CA GLU A 202 -7.65 -2.47 22.92
C GLU A 202 -6.40 -2.95 23.67
N ASP A 203 -5.82 -4.10 23.31
CA ASP A 203 -4.73 -4.75 24.06
C ASP A 203 -3.36 -4.14 23.81
N HIS A 204 -3.12 -3.63 22.59
CA HIS A 204 -1.80 -3.12 22.22
C HIS A 204 -1.77 -1.59 22.21
N LEU A 205 -2.81 -0.93 21.70
CA LEU A 205 -2.84 0.54 21.61
C LEU A 205 -3.64 1.20 22.75
N GLY A 206 -4.30 0.40 23.60
CA GLY A 206 -5.14 0.93 24.68
C GLY A 206 -6.37 1.70 24.19
N ILE A 207 -6.73 1.60 22.91
CA ILE A 207 -7.84 2.33 22.28
C ILE A 207 -9.14 1.54 22.48
N THR A 208 -10.11 2.13 23.18
CA THR A 208 -11.38 1.47 23.51
C THR A 208 -12.55 1.93 22.64
N ALA A 209 -12.51 3.17 22.14
CA ALA A 209 -13.61 3.70 21.35
C ALA A 209 -13.18 4.79 20.38
N PHE A 210 -13.93 4.90 19.28
CA PHE A 210 -13.88 6.06 18.39
C PHE A 210 -14.52 7.26 19.09
N HIS A 211 -13.90 8.43 18.99
CA HIS A 211 -14.50 9.68 19.47
C HIS A 211 -15.05 10.49 18.30
N SER A 212 -14.19 10.98 17.39
CA SER A 212 -14.59 11.84 16.27
C SER A 212 -13.56 11.84 15.17
N VAL A 213 -13.93 12.26 13.95
CA VAL A 213 -12.97 12.51 12.87
C VAL A 213 -13.27 13.84 12.18
N HIS A 214 -12.19 14.58 11.88
CA HIS A 214 -12.22 15.82 11.13
C HIS A 214 -11.45 15.61 9.82
N PHE A 215 -12.15 15.73 8.70
CA PHE A 215 -11.57 15.72 7.37
C PHE A 215 -11.38 17.15 6.88
N VAL A 216 -10.18 17.45 6.37
CA VAL A 216 -9.85 18.73 5.75
C VAL A 216 -9.55 18.48 4.28
N PHE A 217 -10.36 19.07 3.42
CA PHE A 217 -10.19 19.04 1.98
C PHE A 217 -9.64 20.37 1.50
N ARG A 218 -8.79 20.35 0.47
CA ARG A 218 -8.22 21.54 -0.16
C ARG A 218 -8.51 21.52 -1.66
N ARG A 219 -8.52 22.70 -2.29
CA ARG A 219 -8.64 22.75 -3.75
C ARG A 219 -7.37 22.17 -4.39
N PRO A 220 -7.49 21.13 -5.25
CA PRO A 220 -6.34 20.55 -5.91
C PRO A 220 -5.72 21.55 -6.90
N THR A 221 -4.40 21.53 -7.04
CA THR A 221 -3.67 22.50 -7.86
C THR A 221 -3.96 22.33 -9.36
N GLU A 222 -4.12 21.07 -9.79
CA GLU A 222 -4.28 20.68 -11.20
C GLU A 222 -5.71 20.86 -11.73
N TRP A 223 -6.66 21.22 -10.86
CA TRP A 223 -8.09 21.35 -11.17
C TRP A 223 -8.50 22.78 -11.56
N SER A 224 -7.61 23.47 -12.29
CA SER A 224 -7.61 24.93 -12.49
C SER A 224 -8.82 25.54 -13.22
N SER A 225 -9.74 24.75 -13.78
CA SER A 225 -10.91 25.23 -14.57
C SER A 225 -12.27 25.07 -13.87
N ILE A 226 -12.27 24.71 -12.60
CA ILE A 226 -13.46 24.10 -12.00
C ILE A 226 -14.50 25.10 -11.47
N ASN A 227 -15.77 24.67 -11.60
CA ASN A 227 -16.98 25.32 -11.14
C ASN A 227 -16.89 25.76 -9.66
N LYS A 228 -16.59 27.05 -9.44
CA LYS A 228 -16.51 27.68 -8.10
C LYS A 228 -17.78 27.55 -7.26
N LYS A 229 -18.92 27.19 -7.87
CA LYS A 229 -20.20 27.02 -7.16
C LYS A 229 -20.31 25.67 -6.46
N ASP A 230 -19.59 24.65 -6.95
CA ASP A 230 -19.61 23.32 -6.31
C ASP A 230 -18.70 23.31 -5.08
N LEU A 231 -19.20 22.70 -3.99
CA LEU A 231 -18.51 22.67 -2.69
C LEU A 231 -17.15 21.95 -2.77
N PHE A 232 -17.02 20.94 -3.63
CA PHE A 232 -15.84 20.09 -3.74
C PHE A 232 -15.15 20.21 -5.08
N TRP A 233 -15.19 21.42 -5.65
CA TRP A 233 -14.47 21.76 -6.86
C TRP A 233 -14.61 20.66 -7.93
N GLY A 234 -15.83 20.32 -8.31
CA GLY A 234 -16.10 19.46 -9.46
C GLY A 234 -15.51 18.05 -9.37
N ALA A 235 -15.11 17.57 -8.19
CA ALA A 235 -14.70 16.18 -7.94
C ALA A 235 -15.65 15.19 -8.60
N LYS A 236 -15.12 14.08 -9.13
CA LYS A 236 -15.88 13.03 -9.84
C LYS A 236 -15.50 11.64 -9.33
N GLY A 237 -16.20 10.62 -9.84
CA GLY A 237 -15.91 9.20 -9.57
C GLY A 237 -15.95 8.85 -8.08
N VAL A 238 -15.07 7.95 -7.68
CA VAL A 238 -14.91 7.45 -6.30
C VAL A 238 -14.81 8.58 -5.28
N VAL A 239 -14.06 9.65 -5.59
CA VAL A 239 -13.86 10.79 -4.69
C VAL A 239 -15.18 11.55 -4.47
N ARG A 240 -15.97 11.78 -5.54
CA ARG A 240 -17.29 12.41 -5.39
C ARG A 240 -18.23 11.55 -4.58
N GLU A 241 -18.22 10.24 -4.81
CA GLU A 241 -19.05 9.31 -4.05
C GLU A 241 -18.74 9.39 -2.56
N PHE A 242 -17.46 9.38 -2.18
CA PHE A 242 -17.04 9.56 -0.80
C PHE A 242 -17.61 10.83 -0.18
N LEU A 243 -17.44 11.96 -0.86
CA LEU A 243 -17.88 13.26 -0.37
C LEU A 243 -19.40 13.35 -0.22
N ASN A 244 -20.14 12.73 -1.14
CA ASN A 244 -21.61 12.65 -1.08
C ASN A 244 -22.09 11.76 0.08
N ARG A 245 -21.33 10.72 0.44
CA ARG A 245 -21.59 9.90 1.64
C ARG A 245 -21.21 10.65 2.92
N LEU A 246 -20.14 11.43 2.89
CA LEU A 246 -19.58 12.13 4.06
C LEU A 246 -20.43 13.33 4.49
N LEU A 247 -20.84 14.17 3.52
CA LEU A 247 -21.49 15.46 3.79
C LEU A 247 -22.79 15.37 4.61
N PRO A 248 -23.74 14.45 4.34
CA PRO A 248 -25.01 14.36 5.08
C PRO A 248 -24.85 13.94 6.55
N HIS A 249 -23.71 13.36 6.92
CA HIS A 249 -23.45 12.85 8.26
C HIS A 249 -22.44 13.70 9.05
N SER A 250 -21.96 14.80 8.44
CA SER A 250 -21.12 15.78 9.12
C SER A 250 -21.96 16.84 9.83
N LEU A 251 -21.35 17.59 10.76
CA LEU A 251 -21.97 18.75 11.41
C LEU A 251 -22.17 19.97 10.47
N GLY A 252 -21.99 19.79 9.17
CA GLY A 252 -21.99 20.85 8.17
C GLY A 252 -20.60 21.14 7.61
N ALA A 253 -20.58 21.71 6.41
CA ALA A 253 -19.35 22.10 5.74
C ALA A 253 -18.93 23.52 6.14
N ILE A 254 -17.70 23.66 6.65
CA ILE A 254 -17.10 24.96 6.91
C ILE A 254 -16.09 25.25 5.80
N LYS A 255 -16.32 26.34 5.06
CA LYS A 255 -15.36 26.84 4.06
C LYS A 255 -14.37 27.79 4.73
N ALA A 256 -13.10 27.65 4.40
CA ALA A 256 -12.05 28.54 4.85
C ALA A 256 -11.10 28.86 3.69
N GLU A 257 -10.56 30.07 3.67
CA GLU A 257 -9.43 30.43 2.81
C GLU A 257 -8.23 30.69 3.70
N ARG A 258 -7.11 30.04 3.41
CA ARG A 258 -5.85 30.26 4.15
C ARG A 258 -4.66 30.11 3.23
N GLU A 259 -3.57 30.74 3.62
CA GLU A 259 -2.30 30.64 2.92
C GLU A 259 -1.71 29.24 3.14
N GLU A 260 -1.42 28.54 2.04
CA GLU A 260 -0.70 27.27 2.07
C GLU A 260 0.76 27.54 1.70
N SER A 261 1.67 27.33 2.65
CA SER A 261 3.10 27.57 2.45
C SER A 261 3.67 26.49 1.52
N THR A 262 3.97 26.85 0.29
CA THR A 262 4.63 25.95 -0.68
C THR A 262 6.15 26.09 -0.70
N SER A 263 6.71 27.00 0.11
CA SER A 263 8.15 27.26 0.15
C SER A 263 8.62 27.82 1.50
N LEU A 264 9.88 27.56 1.83
CA LEU A 264 10.59 28.13 2.98
C LEU A 264 10.72 29.66 2.92
N THR A 265 10.48 30.27 1.76
CA THR A 265 10.60 31.72 1.52
C THR A 265 9.32 32.49 1.83
N GLY A 266 8.28 31.83 2.33
CA GLY A 266 7.08 32.49 2.85
C GLY A 266 6.16 33.11 1.79
N ARG A 267 6.38 32.83 0.50
CA ARG A 267 5.36 33.11 -0.54
C ARG A 267 4.41 31.92 -0.59
N GLY A 268 3.44 31.88 0.30
CA GLY A 268 2.36 30.93 0.20
C GLY A 268 1.35 31.34 -0.86
N LYS A 269 0.54 30.38 -1.29
CA LYS A 269 -0.57 30.61 -2.20
C LYS A 269 -1.85 30.47 -1.40
N ASN A 270 -2.75 31.45 -1.49
CA ASN A 270 -4.08 31.30 -0.92
C ASN A 270 -4.77 30.09 -1.56
N ASN A 271 -5.25 29.20 -0.70
CA ASN A 271 -5.99 28.02 -1.11
C ASN A 271 -7.33 27.96 -0.35
N GLU A 272 -8.32 27.35 -1.00
CA GLU A 272 -9.64 27.13 -0.43
C GLU A 272 -9.67 25.76 0.24
N PHE A 273 -10.30 25.70 1.41
CA PHE A 273 -10.45 24.50 2.21
C PHE A 273 -11.91 24.26 2.57
N VAL A 274 -12.28 22.99 2.67
CA VAL A 274 -13.57 22.54 3.18
C VAL A 274 -13.33 21.58 4.33
N HIS A 275 -13.93 21.90 5.47
CA HIS A 275 -13.84 21.13 6.70
C HIS A 275 -15.14 20.35 6.91
N LEU A 276 -15.02 19.05 7.17
CA LEU A 276 -16.14 18.16 7.48
C LEU A 276 -15.83 17.38 8.77
N PHE A 277 -16.72 17.48 9.75
CA PHE A 277 -16.56 16.85 11.06
C PHE A 277 -17.63 15.79 11.31
N LEU A 278 -17.21 14.57 11.62
CA LEU A 278 -18.08 13.50 12.09
C LEU A 278 -17.97 13.38 13.62
N PRO A 279 -19.10 13.53 14.35
CA PRO A 279 -19.07 13.65 15.80
C PRO A 279 -18.93 12.33 16.55
N ASP A 280 -19.23 11.19 15.91
CA ASP A 280 -19.30 9.90 16.58
C ASP A 280 -19.17 8.71 15.61
N LEU A 281 -19.11 7.51 16.19
CA LEU A 281 -18.99 6.26 15.46
C LEU A 281 -20.23 5.95 14.60
N TYR A 282 -21.41 6.41 15.01
CA TYR A 282 -22.64 6.19 14.27
C TYR A 282 -22.59 6.93 12.93
N SER A 283 -22.19 8.20 12.93
CA SER A 283 -21.96 8.96 11.71
C SER A 283 -20.90 8.31 10.82
N LEU A 284 -19.76 7.86 11.36
CA LEU A 284 -18.74 7.15 10.58
C LEU A 284 -19.30 5.88 9.91
N LYS A 285 -20.06 5.07 10.65
CA LYS A 285 -20.71 3.87 10.12
C LYS A 285 -21.75 4.18 9.04
N LYS A 286 -22.43 5.32 9.12
CA LYS A 286 -23.35 5.78 8.08
C LYS A 286 -22.63 6.18 6.80
N VAL A 287 -21.49 6.87 6.90
CA VAL A 287 -20.64 7.16 5.73
C VAL A 287 -20.17 5.87 5.05
N ALA A 288 -19.77 4.87 5.83
CA ALA A 288 -19.33 3.58 5.33
C ALA A 288 -20.47 2.59 5.04
N GLN A 289 -21.74 3.01 5.10
CA GLN A 289 -22.87 2.09 4.94
C GLN A 289 -22.85 1.42 3.57
N GLY A 290 -22.91 0.08 3.57
CA GLY A 290 -22.81 -0.75 2.36
C GLY A 290 -21.38 -0.97 1.85
N LEU A 291 -20.37 -0.42 2.53
CA LEU A 291 -18.96 -0.65 2.23
C LEU A 291 -18.33 -1.55 3.30
N GLY A 292 -17.53 -2.53 2.87
CA GLY A 292 -16.59 -3.21 3.77
C GLY A 292 -15.42 -2.30 4.15
N ALA A 293 -14.70 -2.63 5.23
CA ALA A 293 -13.52 -1.89 5.69
C ALA A 293 -12.47 -1.67 4.59
N LYS A 294 -12.23 -2.71 3.76
CA LYS A 294 -11.34 -2.66 2.59
C LYS A 294 -11.76 -1.60 1.56
N ASN A 295 -13.03 -1.59 1.15
CA ASN A 295 -13.54 -0.63 0.16
C ASN A 295 -13.59 0.79 0.73
N PHE A 296 -13.86 0.93 2.03
CA PHE A 296 -13.75 2.22 2.71
C PHE A 296 -12.30 2.74 2.72
N PHE A 297 -11.32 1.88 3.01
CA PHE A 297 -9.90 2.22 2.92
C PHE A 297 -9.51 2.66 1.51
N LYS A 298 -9.89 1.91 0.47
CA LYS A 298 -9.64 2.27 -0.94
C LYS A 298 -10.21 3.64 -1.30
N MET A 299 -11.42 3.95 -0.81
CA MET A 299 -12.09 5.22 -1.07
C MET A 299 -11.35 6.41 -0.40
N LEU A 300 -10.86 6.24 0.84
CA LEU A 300 -10.01 7.22 1.51
C LEU A 300 -8.68 7.43 0.77
N GLU A 301 -8.07 6.33 0.33
CA GLU A 301 -6.82 6.33 -0.41
C GLU A 301 -6.94 7.04 -1.77
N SER A 302 -8.02 6.78 -2.51
CA SER A 302 -8.31 7.46 -3.77
C SER A 302 -8.48 8.97 -3.57
N THR A 303 -9.10 9.37 -2.46
CA THR A 303 -9.29 10.79 -2.08
C THR A 303 -7.97 11.46 -1.68
N LEU A 304 -7.05 10.71 -1.06
CA LEU A 304 -5.69 11.19 -0.79
C LEU A 304 -4.90 11.38 -2.09
N LEU A 305 -4.96 10.40 -2.99
CA LEU A 305 -4.28 10.47 -4.28
C LEU A 305 -4.82 11.58 -5.17
N SER A 306 -6.10 11.93 -5.05
CA SER A 306 -6.70 13.01 -5.83
C SER A 306 -6.22 14.42 -5.44
N ASP A 307 -5.25 14.51 -4.53
CA ASP A 307 -4.70 15.74 -3.95
C ASP A 307 -5.73 16.62 -3.22
N LEU A 308 -6.92 16.07 -3.00
CA LEU A 308 -8.07 16.77 -2.41
C LEU A 308 -8.02 16.68 -0.87
N LEU A 309 -7.68 15.52 -0.32
CA LEU A 309 -7.60 15.33 1.12
C LEU A 309 -6.29 15.91 1.66
N SER A 310 -6.39 17.05 2.35
CA SER A 310 -5.26 17.76 2.95
C SER A 310 -4.83 17.12 4.27
N SER A 311 -5.79 16.83 5.15
CA SER A 311 -5.50 16.16 6.42
C SER A 311 -6.71 15.42 6.97
N VAL A 312 -6.44 14.44 7.82
CA VAL A 312 -7.42 13.79 8.67
C VAL A 312 -6.95 13.95 10.11
N HIS A 313 -7.86 14.29 11.01
CA HIS A 313 -7.61 14.35 12.44
C HIS A 313 -8.62 13.47 13.17
N ILE A 314 -8.15 12.33 13.66
CA ILE A 314 -8.97 11.36 14.38
C ILE A 314 -8.74 11.57 15.88
N LYS A 315 -9.83 11.53 16.66
CA LYS A 315 -9.77 11.41 18.12
C LYS A 315 -10.31 10.06 18.55
N VAL A 316 -9.68 9.47 19.55
CA VAL A 316 -10.05 8.18 20.13
C VAL A 316 -10.10 8.28 21.65
N ARG A 317 -10.84 7.37 22.28
CA ARG A 317 -10.87 7.20 23.73
C ARG A 317 -9.97 6.04 24.13
N LEU A 318 -9.14 6.26 25.13
CA LEU A 318 -8.23 5.27 25.71
C LEU A 318 -8.85 4.55 26.91
N LYS A 319 -8.23 3.44 27.33
CA LYS A 319 -8.63 2.64 28.51
C LYS A 319 -8.66 3.44 29.81
N ASN A 320 -7.81 4.47 29.94
CA ASN A 320 -7.79 5.37 31.09
C ASN A 320 -8.92 6.43 31.07
N GLY A 321 -9.74 6.45 30.02
CA GLY A 321 -10.85 7.40 29.84
C GLY A 321 -10.48 8.69 29.10
N GLU A 322 -9.21 8.95 28.85
CA GLU A 322 -8.75 10.14 28.14
C GLU A 322 -9.13 10.10 26.66
N VAL A 323 -9.32 11.28 26.08
CA VAL A 323 -9.54 11.45 24.64
C VAL A 323 -8.32 12.10 24.03
N VAL A 324 -7.66 11.37 23.14
CA VAL A 324 -6.42 11.81 22.48
C VAL A 324 -6.62 11.91 20.98
N SER A 325 -5.88 12.81 20.35
CA SER A 325 -5.69 12.85 18.90
C SER A 325 -4.81 11.69 18.46
N PHE A 326 -5.01 11.20 17.24
CA PHE A 326 -4.14 10.19 16.63
C PHE A 326 -2.67 10.59 16.63
N SER A 327 -2.40 11.87 16.41
CA SER A 327 -1.05 12.44 16.42
C SER A 327 -0.35 12.38 17.79
N GLU A 328 -1.10 12.13 18.87
CA GLU A 328 -0.56 11.99 20.23
C GLU A 328 -0.19 10.52 20.55
N LEU A 329 -0.53 9.57 19.68
CA LEU A 329 -0.01 8.21 19.76
C LEU A 329 1.49 8.20 19.43
N SER A 330 2.25 7.33 20.08
CA SER A 330 3.67 7.15 19.81
C SER A 330 3.93 6.69 18.36
N GLU A 331 5.09 7.04 17.81
CA GLU A 331 5.47 6.61 16.46
C GLU A 331 5.44 5.09 16.29
N GLY A 332 5.82 4.34 17.33
CA GLY A 332 5.74 2.88 17.37
C GLY A 332 4.32 2.35 17.26
N GLU A 333 3.35 2.98 17.94
CA GLU A 333 1.93 2.65 17.83
C GLU A 333 1.40 2.91 16.42
N GLN A 334 1.74 4.06 15.83
CA GLN A 334 1.32 4.42 14.48
C GLN A 334 1.97 3.50 13.43
N GLN A 335 3.24 3.14 13.60
CA GLN A 335 3.95 2.20 12.74
C GLN A 335 3.32 0.81 12.81
N LEU A 336 3.09 0.28 14.02
CA LEU A 336 2.50 -1.04 14.22
C LEU A 336 1.10 -1.10 13.60
N LEU A 337 0.29 -0.06 13.83
CA LEU A 337 -1.02 0.07 13.23
C LEU A 337 -0.95 0.12 11.69
N THR A 338 0.00 0.87 11.12
CA THR A 338 0.20 0.93 9.66
C THR A 338 0.48 -0.46 9.10
N VAL A 339 1.47 -1.17 9.65
CA VAL A 339 1.92 -2.44 9.07
C VAL A 339 0.86 -3.52 9.26
N LEU A 340 0.35 -3.70 10.49
CA LEU A 340 -0.62 -4.76 10.79
C LEU A 340 -1.98 -4.50 10.17
N GLY A 341 -2.44 -3.25 10.16
CA GLY A 341 -3.72 -2.94 9.57
C GLY A 341 -3.70 -2.98 8.05
N LEU A 342 -2.60 -2.62 7.40
CA LEU A 342 -2.46 -2.88 5.96
C LEU A 342 -2.47 -4.37 5.68
N LEU A 343 -1.72 -5.18 6.44
CA LEU A 343 -1.82 -6.64 6.32
C LEU A 343 -3.28 -7.11 6.48
N GLU A 344 -4.01 -6.66 7.50
CA GLU A 344 -5.39 -7.10 7.71
C GLU A 344 -6.36 -6.70 6.58
N PHE A 345 -6.23 -5.49 6.02
CA PHE A 345 -7.16 -5.00 4.99
C PHE A 345 -6.74 -5.30 3.56
N THR A 346 -5.47 -5.64 3.34
CA THR A 346 -4.89 -5.82 2.01
C THR A 346 -4.27 -7.19 1.78
N VAL A 347 -4.31 -8.09 2.77
CA VAL A 347 -4.02 -9.51 2.52
C VAL A 347 -5.10 -10.07 1.59
N GLU A 348 -4.72 -10.21 0.33
CA GLU A 348 -5.44 -10.94 -0.69
C GLU A 348 -4.60 -12.15 -1.12
N GLU A 349 -5.23 -13.13 -1.77
CA GLU A 349 -4.49 -14.20 -2.43
C GLU A 349 -3.41 -13.60 -3.35
N ASP A 350 -2.24 -14.24 -3.37
CA ASP A 350 -1.13 -13.80 -4.20
C ASP A 350 -0.60 -12.38 -3.94
N SER A 351 -0.58 -11.97 -2.67
CA SER A 351 0.12 -10.75 -2.25
C SER A 351 1.55 -10.99 -1.75
N LEU A 352 2.46 -10.06 -2.01
CA LEU A 352 3.83 -10.01 -1.47
C LEU A 352 4.00 -8.77 -0.60
N PHE A 353 4.43 -8.95 0.65
CA PHE A 353 4.73 -7.86 1.57
C PHE A 353 6.24 -7.74 1.78
N LEU A 354 6.79 -6.56 1.51
CA LEU A 354 8.19 -6.20 1.67
C LEU A 354 8.32 -5.10 2.72
N LEU A 355 8.82 -5.45 3.90
CA LEU A 355 8.92 -4.55 5.03
C LEU A 355 10.39 -4.26 5.32
N ASP A 356 10.81 -3.01 5.16
CA ASP A 356 12.16 -2.56 5.50
C ASP A 356 12.10 -1.73 6.79
N GLU A 357 12.90 -2.14 7.78
CA GLU A 357 12.94 -1.54 9.11
C GLU A 357 11.57 -1.41 9.85
N PRO A 358 10.69 -2.43 9.80
CA PRO A 358 9.34 -2.32 10.38
C PRO A 358 9.30 -2.24 11.91
N ASP A 359 10.44 -2.43 12.58
CA ASP A 359 10.61 -2.48 14.02
C ASP A 359 11.27 -1.23 14.62
N THR A 360 11.67 -0.25 13.79
CA THR A 360 12.48 0.92 14.20
C THR A 360 11.93 1.70 15.40
N HIS A 361 10.62 1.92 15.45
CA HIS A 361 9.99 2.73 16.50
C HIS A 361 9.33 1.85 17.57
N LEU A 362 9.46 0.52 17.49
CA LEU A 362 8.85 -0.39 18.45
C LEU A 362 9.64 -0.41 19.76
N ASN A 363 8.91 -0.43 20.88
CA ASN A 363 9.55 -0.72 22.16
C ASN A 363 10.09 -2.17 22.21
N PRO A 364 11.07 -2.48 23.08
CA PRO A 364 11.69 -3.82 23.12
C PRO A 364 10.71 -4.97 23.32
N ALA A 365 9.65 -4.77 24.12
CA ALA A 365 8.65 -5.80 24.37
C ALA A 365 7.82 -6.13 23.11
N TRP A 366 7.55 -5.13 22.28
CA TRP A 366 6.84 -5.29 21.01
C TRP A 366 7.75 -5.84 19.92
N ALA A 367 9.00 -5.39 19.85
CA ALA A 367 9.99 -5.97 18.94
C ALA A 367 10.14 -7.49 19.17
N ALA A 368 10.21 -7.92 20.44
CA ALA A 368 10.27 -9.34 20.80
C ALA A 368 8.99 -10.13 20.41
N LYS A 369 7.84 -9.47 20.37
CA LYS A 369 6.54 -10.06 20.01
C LYS A 369 6.18 -9.88 18.53
N TYR A 370 6.97 -9.15 17.75
CA TYR A 370 6.58 -8.69 16.42
C TYR A 370 6.21 -9.84 15.47
N HIS A 371 7.03 -10.90 15.48
CA HIS A 371 6.75 -12.12 14.72
C HIS A 371 5.41 -12.80 15.11
N SER A 372 4.97 -12.69 16.37
CA SER A 372 3.67 -13.22 16.79
C SER A 372 2.50 -12.40 16.25
N PHE A 373 2.70 -11.11 15.98
CA PHE A 373 1.68 -10.27 15.33
C PHE A 373 1.52 -10.62 13.86
N LEU A 374 2.62 -10.95 13.16
CA LEU A 374 2.58 -11.33 11.74
C LEU A 374 2.03 -12.73 11.47
N LYS A 375 1.94 -13.59 12.50
CA LYS A 375 1.40 -14.96 12.39
C LYS A 375 -0.10 -15.06 12.67
N ARG A 376 -0.69 -14.01 13.24
CA ARG A 376 -2.14 -13.89 13.42
C ARG A 376 -2.77 -13.45 12.12
#